data_AF-A0A7S2DGU0-F1
#
_entry.id   AF-A0A7S2DGU0-F1
#
_cell.length_a   1.000
_cell.length_b   1.000
_cell.length_c   1.000
_cell.angle_alpha   90.00
_cell.angle_beta   90.00
_cell.angle_gamma   90.00
#
_symmetry.space_group_name_H-M   'P 1'
#
loop_
_entity.id
_entity.type
_entity.pdbx_description
1 polymer ?
#
loop_
_entity_poly.entity_id
_entity_poly.type
_entity_poly.pdbx_seq_one_letter_code
_entity_poly.pdbx_strand_id
1 'polypeptide(L)'
;AAIAGDGPSGTEDYFWPKRGGTYIGHGAVPFDAPTDFSKAAWTWDNPEDELFRHGPVIDGKKNVYVATAIGRVQKFSPDGELLWSWRTELSEGRVVTSPFLYKGRLYVSSMG
;
A
#
# COMPACT_ATOMS: atom_id res chain seq x y z
N ALA A 1 0.41 -1.25 14.20
CA ALA A 1 -0.71 -2.21 14.25
C ALA A 1 -0.66 -3.17 13.06
N ALA A 2 -1.25 -4.36 13.18
CA ALA A 2 -1.48 -5.25 12.03
C ALA A 2 -2.94 -5.09 11.62
N ILE A 3 -3.18 -4.75 10.36
CA ILE A 3 -4.51 -4.60 9.79
C ILE A 3 -4.78 -5.88 8.99
N ALA A 4 -5.91 -6.52 9.26
CA ALA A 4 -6.32 -7.68 8.49
C ALA A 4 -6.47 -7.26 7.01
N GLY A 5 -5.77 -7.95 6.13
CA GLY A 5 -6.04 -7.90 4.70
C GLY A 5 -6.82 -9.14 4.31
N ASP A 6 -7.69 -9.03 3.30
CA ASP A 6 -8.34 -10.20 2.69
C ASP A 6 -7.40 -10.96 1.73
N GLY A 7 -6.13 -11.06 2.12
CA GLY A 7 -5.10 -11.79 1.40
C GLY A 7 -5.20 -13.29 1.69
N PRO A 8 -5.02 -14.17 0.70
CA PRO A 8 -5.15 -15.60 0.89
C PRO A 8 -4.01 -16.18 1.75
N SER A 9 -4.28 -17.36 2.28
CA SER A 9 -3.61 -17.99 3.42
C SER A 9 -2.36 -18.81 3.09
N GLY A 10 -1.83 -18.70 1.88
CA GLY A 10 -0.65 -19.43 1.38
C GLY A 10 0.53 -18.50 1.06
N THR A 11 1.69 -19.07 0.74
CA THR A 11 2.88 -18.36 0.25
C THR A 11 2.54 -17.58 -1.02
N GLU A 12 2.12 -16.33 -0.87
CA GLU A 12 1.64 -15.51 -1.99
C GLU A 12 2.77 -14.68 -2.61
N ASP A 13 2.90 -14.80 -3.93
CA ASP A 13 3.66 -13.87 -4.76
C ASP A 13 2.95 -12.51 -4.78
N TYR A 14 3.20 -11.70 -3.77
CA TYR A 14 2.80 -10.29 -3.78
C TYR A 14 3.52 -9.56 -4.90
N PHE A 15 2.78 -8.77 -5.68
CA PHE A 15 3.36 -7.95 -6.75
C PHE A 15 4.34 -6.91 -6.21
N TRP A 16 4.06 -6.34 -5.02
CA TRP A 16 4.96 -5.39 -4.37
C TRP A 16 4.76 -5.34 -2.85
N PRO A 17 5.36 -6.26 -2.09
CA PRO A 17 5.02 -6.44 -0.68
C PRO A 17 5.61 -5.43 0.29
N LYS A 18 6.67 -4.71 -0.10
CA LYS A 18 7.39 -3.78 0.79
C LYS A 18 8.24 -2.82 -0.04
N ARG A 19 8.77 -1.79 0.63
CA ARG A 19 9.75 -0.87 0.04
C ARG A 19 10.90 -1.65 -0.62
N GLY A 20 11.19 -1.34 -1.88
CA GLY A 20 12.24 -1.98 -2.66
C GLY A 20 11.86 -3.35 -3.27
N GLY A 21 10.61 -3.79 -3.13
CA GLY A 21 10.02 -4.95 -3.80
C GLY A 21 10.45 -6.31 -3.24
N THR A 22 11.74 -6.48 -2.92
CA THR A 22 12.33 -7.75 -2.47
C THR A 22 13.20 -7.55 -1.22
N TYR A 23 13.79 -8.63 -0.68
CA TYR A 23 14.74 -8.52 0.43
C TYR A 23 16.03 -7.79 0.05
N ILE A 24 16.45 -7.86 -1.22
CA ILE A 24 17.66 -7.16 -1.72
C ILE A 24 17.39 -5.69 -2.06
N GLY A 25 16.13 -5.26 -2.16
CA GLY A 25 15.74 -3.84 -2.09
C GLY A 25 16.02 -2.99 -3.33
N HIS A 26 16.33 -3.56 -4.49
CA HIS A 26 16.68 -2.80 -5.70
C HIS A 26 15.49 -2.21 -6.48
N GLY A 27 14.26 -2.50 -6.07
CA GLY A 27 13.07 -1.99 -6.76
C GLY A 27 12.86 -2.56 -8.17
N ALA A 28 13.47 -3.70 -8.49
CA ALA A 28 13.29 -4.37 -9.77
C ALA A 28 11.98 -5.17 -9.81
N VAL A 29 11.33 -5.17 -10.98
CA VAL A 29 10.16 -6.00 -11.30
C VAL A 29 10.41 -6.79 -12.60
N PRO A 30 9.81 -7.98 -12.77
CA PRO A 30 9.94 -8.78 -13.99
C PRO A 30 8.97 -8.36 -15.11
N PHE A 31 8.37 -7.17 -15.00
CA PHE A 31 7.34 -6.69 -15.92
C PHE A 31 7.89 -5.56 -16.79
N ASP A 32 7.52 -5.58 -18.07
CA ASP A 32 7.76 -4.44 -18.96
C ASP A 32 6.86 -3.27 -18.56
N ALA A 33 7.46 -2.08 -18.45
CA ALA A 33 6.71 -0.87 -18.20
C ALA A 33 5.91 -0.49 -19.45
N PRO A 34 4.65 0.00 -19.30
CA PRO A 34 3.95 0.62 -20.42
C PRO A 34 4.76 1.82 -20.91
N THR A 35 4.72 2.07 -22.22
CA THR A 35 5.43 3.22 -22.84
C THR A 35 4.48 4.37 -23.17
N ASP A 36 3.17 4.13 -23.16
CA ASP A 36 2.14 5.15 -23.34
C ASP A 36 1.56 5.55 -21.97
N PHE A 37 1.77 6.80 -21.60
CA PHE A 37 1.29 7.40 -20.35
C PHE A 37 0.27 8.52 -20.62
N SER A 38 -0.32 8.59 -21.82
CA SER A 38 -1.27 9.66 -22.18
C SER A 38 -2.57 9.60 -21.38
N LYS A 39 -2.89 8.45 -20.79
CA LYS A 39 -4.08 8.22 -19.99
C LYS A 39 -3.74 7.36 -18.77
N ALA A 40 -4.05 7.86 -17.58
CA ALA A 40 -3.99 7.09 -16.36
C ALA A 40 -5.03 5.95 -16.39
N ALA A 41 -4.69 4.78 -15.82
CA ALA A 41 -5.64 3.69 -15.64
C ALA A 41 -6.79 4.12 -14.72
N TRP A 42 -6.47 4.81 -13.63
CA TRP A 42 -7.40 5.48 -12.73
C TRP A 42 -6.68 6.58 -11.95
N THR A 43 -7.46 7.51 -11.42
CA THR A 43 -6.99 8.59 -10.55
C THR A 43 -7.85 8.59 -9.29
N TRP A 44 -7.21 8.84 -8.16
CA TRP A 44 -7.89 9.15 -6.91
C TRP A 44 -7.42 10.52 -6.44
N ASP A 45 -8.37 11.42 -6.19
CA ASP A 45 -8.09 12.86 -6.09
C ASP A 45 -7.52 13.32 -4.75
N ASN A 46 -7.27 12.41 -3.80
CA ASN A 46 -6.84 12.76 -2.45
C ASN A 46 -7.67 13.89 -1.83
N PRO A 47 -8.98 13.69 -1.62
CA PRO A 47 -9.90 14.78 -1.22
C PRO A 47 -9.53 15.45 0.11
N GLU A 48 -8.72 14.78 0.92
CA GLU A 48 -8.28 15.23 2.24
C GLU A 48 -6.92 15.94 2.21
N ASP A 49 -6.31 16.07 1.03
CA ASP A 49 -4.98 16.65 0.80
C ASP A 49 -3.90 16.09 1.74
N GLU A 50 -3.99 14.79 2.05
CA GLU A 50 -3.07 14.15 2.97
C GLU A 50 -1.71 13.90 2.32
N LEU A 51 -0.63 14.09 3.10
CA LEU A 51 0.72 13.86 2.63
C LEU A 51 1.06 12.36 2.61
N PHE A 52 1.68 11.89 1.53
CA PHE A 52 2.23 10.54 1.42
C PHE A 52 3.75 10.58 1.65
N ARG A 53 4.26 9.82 2.62
CA ARG A 53 5.72 9.70 2.85
C ARG A 53 6.33 8.43 2.26
N HIS A 54 5.49 7.48 1.86
CA HIS A 54 5.91 6.13 1.51
C HIS A 54 5.22 5.69 0.23
N GLY A 55 5.93 4.87 -0.56
CA GLY A 55 5.34 4.21 -1.71
C GLY A 55 4.27 3.18 -1.29
N PRO A 56 3.39 2.81 -2.23
CA PRO A 56 2.35 1.81 -2.00
C PRO A 56 2.94 0.40 -1.84
N VAL A 57 2.09 -0.52 -1.37
CA VAL A 57 2.29 -1.97 -1.51
C VAL A 57 1.13 -2.60 -2.27
N ILE A 58 1.40 -3.71 -2.96
CA ILE A 58 0.46 -4.37 -3.87
C ILE A 58 0.37 -5.86 -3.51
N ASP A 59 -0.84 -6.33 -3.22
CA ASP A 59 -1.09 -7.74 -2.88
C ASP A 59 -1.23 -8.63 -4.12
N GLY A 60 -1.39 -9.95 -3.92
CA GLY A 60 -1.50 -10.94 -5.01
C GLY A 60 -2.76 -10.77 -5.87
N LYS A 61 -3.75 -10.01 -5.39
CA LYS A 61 -4.99 -9.67 -6.11
C LYS A 61 -4.88 -8.30 -6.81
N LYS A 62 -3.68 -7.69 -6.83
CA LYS A 62 -3.41 -6.35 -7.37
C LYS A 62 -4.15 -5.22 -6.64
N ASN A 63 -4.61 -5.45 -5.41
CA ASN A 63 -5.11 -4.35 -4.60
C ASN A 63 -3.93 -3.46 -4.18
N VAL A 64 -4.15 -2.15 -4.20
CA VAL A 64 -3.15 -1.15 -3.87
C VAL A 64 -3.41 -0.61 -2.48
N TYR A 65 -2.39 -0.66 -1.62
CA TYR A 65 -2.46 -0.13 -0.27
C TYR A 65 -1.55 1.09 -0.16
N VAL A 66 -2.12 2.19 0.31
CA VAL A 66 -1.40 3.45 0.56
C VAL A 66 -1.51 3.82 2.03
N ALA A 67 -0.47 4.46 2.54
CA ALA A 67 -0.45 5.01 3.89
C ALA A 67 -0.04 6.48 3.85
N THR A 68 -0.80 7.32 4.53
CA THR A 68 -0.52 8.75 4.66
C THR A 68 0.31 9.03 5.90
N ALA A 69 0.99 10.16 5.90
CA ALA A 69 1.85 10.64 6.96
C ALA A 69 1.12 10.85 8.29
N ILE A 70 -0.20 11.01 8.23
CA ILE A 70 -1.07 11.29 9.38
C ILE A 70 -1.89 10.07 9.82
N GLY A 71 -1.47 8.89 9.38
CA GLY A 71 -1.92 7.63 9.94
C GLY A 71 -3.13 7.00 9.26
N ARG A 72 -3.59 7.57 8.14
CA ARG A 72 -4.62 6.92 7.30
C ARG A 72 -3.98 5.83 6.45
N VAL A 73 -4.65 4.70 6.36
CA VAL A 73 -4.32 3.58 5.48
C VAL A 73 -5.55 3.27 4.65
N GLN A 74 -5.36 3.14 3.35
CA GLN A 74 -6.45 2.87 2.41
C GLN A 74 -6.08 1.71 1.50
N LYS A 75 -7.08 0.89 1.18
CA LYS A 75 -6.98 -0.18 0.19
C LYS A 75 -7.87 0.15 -0.99
N PHE A 76 -7.29 0.07 -2.18
CA PHE A 76 -7.96 0.24 -3.45
C PHE A 76 -8.02 -1.07 -4.22
N SER A 77 -9.08 -1.28 -4.98
CA SER A 77 -9.16 -2.34 -5.98
C SER A 77 -8.17 -2.08 -7.13
N PRO A 78 -7.89 -3.06 -8.00
CA PRO A 78 -7.07 -2.86 -9.18
C PRO A 78 -7.59 -1.76 -10.12
N ASP A 79 -8.90 -1.51 -10.08
CA ASP A 79 -9.61 -0.53 -10.91
C ASP A 79 -9.76 0.84 -10.24
N GLY A 80 -9.18 1.03 -9.03
CA GLY A 80 -9.15 2.31 -8.33
C GLY A 80 -10.32 2.55 -7.37
N GLU A 81 -11.18 1.56 -7.13
CA GLU A 81 -12.27 1.69 -6.16
C GLU A 81 -11.74 1.59 -4.72
N LEU A 82 -12.16 2.50 -3.84
CA LEU A 82 -11.81 2.42 -2.42
C LEU A 82 -12.56 1.25 -1.77
N LEU A 83 -11.84 0.20 -1.38
CA LEU A 83 -12.41 -0.99 -0.74
C LEU A 83 -12.58 -0.78 0.77
N TRP A 84 -11.58 -0.18 1.42
CA TRP A 84 -11.69 0.22 2.82
C TRP A 84 -10.68 1.32 3.18
N SER A 85 -10.97 2.01 4.29
CA SER A 85 -10.09 2.98 4.93
C SER A 85 -10.00 2.69 6.43
N TRP A 86 -8.79 2.80 6.98
CA TRP A 86 -8.50 2.70 8.40
C TRP A 86 -7.61 3.87 8.81
N ARG A 87 -7.66 4.29 10.07
CA ARG A 87 -6.81 5.38 10.58
C ARG A 87 -6.32 5.03 11.98
N THR A 88 -5.06 5.34 12.27
CA THR A 88 -4.55 5.32 13.66
C THR A 88 -5.30 6.35 14.50
N GLU A 89 -5.38 6.09 15.81
CA GLU A 89 -5.86 7.10 16.74
C GLU A 89 -4.86 8.28 16.79
N LEU A 90 -5.34 9.49 17.10
CA LEU A 90 -4.49 10.67 17.18
C LEU A 90 -3.37 10.52 18.22
N SER A 91 -3.63 9.77 19.30
CA SER A 91 -2.66 9.46 20.36
C SER A 91 -1.57 8.47 19.94
N GLU A 92 -1.80 7.68 18.88
CA GLU A 92 -0.82 6.71 18.36
C GLU A 92 0.19 7.36 17.40
N GLY A 93 -0.01 8.63 17.07
CA GLY A 93 0.91 9.46 16.31
C GLY A 93 1.03 9.10 14.84
N ARG A 94 2.19 9.43 14.23
CA ARG A 94 2.37 9.36 12.77
C ARG A 94 2.74 7.93 12.33
N VAL A 95 2.25 7.51 11.17
CA VAL A 95 2.83 6.35 10.47
C VAL A 95 4.20 6.78 9.93
N VAL A 96 5.24 6.18 10.48
CA VAL A 96 6.65 6.53 10.22
C VAL A 96 7.37 5.53 9.34
N THR A 97 6.75 4.38 9.07
CA THR A 97 7.33 3.32 8.24
C THR A 97 6.50 3.06 6.99
N SER A 98 7.19 2.57 5.95
CA SER A 98 6.49 2.08 4.77
C SER A 98 5.63 0.88 5.15
N PRO A 99 4.41 0.77 4.60
CA PRO A 99 3.60 -0.42 4.77
C PRO A 99 4.35 -1.66 4.26
N PHE A 100 4.06 -2.82 4.83
CA PHE A 100 4.48 -4.10 4.27
C PHE A 100 3.42 -5.19 4.42
N LEU A 101 3.37 -6.09 3.44
CA LEU A 101 2.46 -7.23 3.38
C LEU A 101 3.18 -8.50 3.81
N TYR A 102 2.54 -9.28 4.68
CA TYR A 102 3.05 -10.58 5.10
C TYR A 102 1.91 -11.48 5.58
N LYS A 103 1.83 -12.72 5.07
CA LYS A 103 0.84 -13.74 5.46
C LYS A 103 -0.61 -13.21 5.52
N GLY A 104 -1.01 -12.53 4.45
CA GLY A 104 -2.36 -11.98 4.26
C GLY A 104 -2.65 -10.70 5.06
N ARG A 105 -1.64 -10.13 5.74
CA ARG A 105 -1.84 -8.95 6.61
C ARG A 105 -1.01 -7.78 6.14
N LEU A 106 -1.55 -6.59 6.36
CA LEU A 106 -0.84 -5.33 6.20
C LEU A 106 -0.28 -4.88 7.55
N TYR A 107 0.99 -4.48 7.56
CA TYR A 107 1.67 -3.99 8.74
C TYR A 107 2.11 -2.55 8.52
N VAL A 108 1.79 -1.71 9.51
CA VAL A 108 2.27 -0.34 9.62
C VAL A 108 2.70 -0.11 11.07
N SER A 109 3.78 0.64 11.28
CA SER A 109 4.16 1.10 12.62
C SER A 109 3.91 2.59 12.75
N SER A 110 3.24 2.96 13.83
CA SER A 110 3.09 4.35 14.25
C SER A 110 4.08 4.65 15.36
N MET A 111 4.39 5.93 15.53
CA MET A 111 5.20 6.46 16.64
C MET A 111 4.38 7.52 17.36
N GLY A 112 4.05 7.26 18.62
CA GLY A 112 3.45 8.20 19.57
C GLY A 112 4.44 8.54 20.68
#